data_AF-A0A4R2J698-F1
#
_entry.id   AF-A0A4R2J698-F1
#
_cell.length_a   1.000
_cell.length_b   1.000
_cell.length_c   1.000
_cell.angle_alpha   90.00
_cell.angle_beta   90.00
_cell.angle_gamma   90.00
#
_symmetry.space_group_name_H-M   'P 1'
#
loop_
_entity.id
_entity.type
_entity.pdbx_description
1 polymer ?
#
loop_
_entity_poly.entity_id
_entity_poly.type
_entity_poly.pdbx_seq_one_letter_code
_entity_poly.pdbx_strand_id
1 'polypeptide(L)'
;MSQLDLARVLGVDPSVLVSILNELEDRDLATRRREPADRRRHVVELTEGGRAEIDQVVGGFERDLFAALDEADQAQLEDLLRKVAATHDSGDCTED
;
A
#
# COMPACT_ATOMS: atom_id res chain seq x y z
N MET A 1 -10.77 1.96 -3.87
CA MET A 1 -9.92 2.04 -5.09
C MET A 1 -10.41 0.97 -6.08
N SER A 2 -10.28 1.16 -7.40
CA SER A 2 -10.65 0.08 -8.34
C SER A 2 -9.56 -1.00 -8.40
N GLN A 3 -9.93 -2.23 -8.70
CA GLN A 3 -8.97 -3.34 -8.79
C GLN A 3 -7.91 -3.11 -9.90
N LEU A 4 -8.28 -2.51 -11.02
CA LEU A 4 -7.34 -2.21 -12.10
C LEU A 4 -6.32 -1.14 -11.67
N ASP A 5 -6.78 -0.14 -10.92
CA ASP A 5 -5.90 0.90 -10.37
C ASP A 5 -4.95 0.30 -9.33
N LEU A 6 -5.44 -0.62 -8.51
CA LEU A 6 -4.63 -1.34 -7.52
C LEU A 6 -3.54 -2.19 -8.18
N ALA A 7 -3.83 -2.85 -9.32
CA ALA A 7 -2.83 -3.63 -10.06
C ALA A 7 -1.69 -2.75 -10.58
N ARG A 8 -2.03 -1.57 -11.11
CA ARG A 8 -1.07 -0.59 -11.60
C ARG A 8 -0.18 -0.06 -10.48
N VAL A 9 -0.78 0.35 -9.36
CA VAL A 9 -0.04 0.89 -8.21
C VAL A 9 0.91 -0.14 -7.63
N LEU A 10 0.51 -1.41 -7.56
CA LEU A 10 1.34 -2.49 -7.05
C LEU A 10 2.33 -3.05 -8.09
N GLY A 11 2.25 -2.63 -9.35
CA GLY A 11 3.11 -3.15 -10.42
C GLY A 11 2.91 -4.64 -10.71
N VAL A 12 1.72 -5.19 -10.44
CA VAL A 12 1.42 -6.62 -10.61
C VAL A 12 0.45 -6.87 -11.76
N ASP A 13 0.57 -8.04 -12.38
CA ASP A 13 -0.40 -8.48 -13.39
C ASP A 13 -1.82 -8.62 -12.77
N PRO A 14 -2.90 -8.25 -13.48
CA PRO A 14 -4.26 -8.36 -12.96
C PRO A 14 -4.66 -9.76 -12.48
N SER A 15 -4.14 -10.83 -13.09
CA SER A 15 -4.42 -12.21 -12.66
C SER A 15 -3.75 -12.57 -11.33
N VAL A 16 -2.54 -12.04 -11.10
CA VAL A 16 -1.83 -12.16 -9.82
C VAL A 16 -2.58 -11.37 -8.75
N LEU A 17 -3.01 -10.15 -9.07
CA LEU A 17 -3.80 -9.35 -8.14
C LEU A 17 -5.11 -10.05 -7.74
N VAL A 18 -5.81 -10.69 -8.69
CA VAL A 18 -7.01 -11.48 -8.36
C VAL A 18 -6.69 -12.56 -7.33
N SER A 19 -5.58 -13.27 -7.49
CA SER A 19 -5.16 -14.33 -6.58
C SER A 19 -4.85 -13.79 -5.18
N ILE A 20 -4.14 -12.67 -5.09
CA ILE A 20 -3.87 -11.97 -3.82
C ILE A 20 -5.19 -11.53 -3.17
N LEU A 21 -6.10 -10.93 -3.93
CA LEU A 21 -7.39 -10.46 -3.41
C LEU A 21 -8.29 -11.61 -2.96
N ASN A 22 -8.23 -12.77 -3.62
CA ASN A 22 -8.94 -13.96 -3.15
C ASN A 22 -8.43 -14.40 -1.78
N GLU A 23 -7.11 -14.47 -1.59
CA GLU A 23 -6.52 -14.87 -0.30
C GLU A 23 -6.85 -13.87 0.82
N LEU A 24 -6.86 -12.57 0.51
CA LEU A 24 -7.25 -11.53 1.46
C LEU A 24 -8.75 -11.60 1.81
N GLU A 25 -9.62 -11.96 0.86
CA GLU A 25 -11.04 -12.19 1.11
C GLU A 25 -11.30 -13.46 1.92
N ASP A 26 -10.59 -14.56 1.62
CA ASP A 26 -10.70 -15.82 2.35
C ASP A 26 -10.31 -15.67 3.83
N ARG A 27 -9.47 -14.67 4.14
CA ARG A 27 -9.04 -14.30 5.49
C ARG A 27 -9.88 -13.18 6.12
N ASP A 28 -10.92 -12.70 5.45
CA ASP A 28 -11.77 -11.59 5.88
C ASP A 28 -11.02 -10.26 6.11
N LEU A 29 -9.94 -10.04 5.35
CA LEU A 29 -9.09 -8.84 5.43
C LEU A 29 -9.45 -7.79 4.36
N ALA A 30 -10.07 -8.21 3.28
CA ALA A 30 -10.54 -7.33 2.21
C ALA A 30 -11.90 -7.77 1.69
N THR A 31 -12.59 -6.86 1.01
CA THR A 31 -13.84 -7.14 0.30
C THR A 31 -13.80 -6.51 -1.08
N ARG A 32 -14.39 -7.20 -2.06
CA ARG A 32 -14.67 -6.65 -3.40
C ARG A 32 -16.17 -6.49 -3.60
N ARG A 33 -16.55 -5.27 -3.97
CA ARG A 33 -17.92 -4.95 -4.37
C ARG A 33 -17.96 -4.39 -5.77
N ARG A 34 -18.99 -4.77 -6.54
CA ARG A 34 -19.26 -4.14 -7.83
C ARG A 34 -19.70 -2.69 -7.60
N GLU A 35 -19.17 -1.78 -8.40
CA GLU A 35 -19.56 -0.38 -8.33
C GLU A 35 -21.01 -0.23 -8.82
N PRO A 36 -21.92 0.40 -8.04
CA PRO A 36 -23.31 0.58 -8.45
C PRO A 36 -23.46 1.46 -9.71
N ALA A 37 -22.54 2.42 -9.89
CA ALA A 37 -22.54 3.36 -11.00
C ALA A 37 -21.93 2.78 -12.30
N ASP A 38 -21.00 1.83 -12.18
CA ASP A 38 -20.45 1.08 -13.33
C ASP A 38 -20.20 -0.37 -12.95
N ARG A 39 -21.10 -1.27 -13.39
CA ARG A 39 -21.04 -2.70 -13.07
C ARG A 39 -19.81 -3.41 -13.63
N ARG A 40 -19.03 -2.75 -14.51
CA ARG A 40 -17.76 -3.26 -15.04
C ARG A 40 -16.59 -3.03 -14.08
N ARG A 41 -16.77 -2.21 -13.04
CA ARG A 41 -15.72 -1.89 -12.07
C ARG A 41 -15.95 -2.63 -10.75
N HIS A 42 -14.87 -3.15 -10.21
CA HIS A 42 -14.79 -3.72 -8.87
C HIS A 42 -14.02 -2.76 -7.98
N VAL A 43 -14.64 -2.38 -6.86
CA VAL A 43 -14.03 -1.60 -5.80
C VAL A 43 -13.50 -2.56 -4.75
N VAL A 44 -12.23 -2.41 -4.40
CA VAL A 44 -11.57 -3.13 -3.31
C VAL A 44 -11.55 -2.22 -2.08
N GLU A 45 -11.97 -2.77 -0.94
CA GLU A 45 -11.96 -2.10 0.37
C GLU A 45 -11.42 -3.06 1.44
N LEU A 46 -10.54 -2.56 2.31
CA LEU A 46 -10.10 -3.30 3.50
C LEU A 46 -11.24 -3.41 4.50
N THR A 47 -11.33 -4.55 5.17
CA THR A 47 -12.18 -4.71 6.36
C THR A 47 -11.54 -4.01 7.56
N GLU A 48 -12.29 -3.91 8.67
CA GLU A 48 -11.70 -3.46 9.95
C GLU A 48 -10.58 -4.41 10.40
N GLY A 49 -10.76 -5.72 10.23
CA GLY A 49 -9.73 -6.72 10.51
C GLY A 49 -8.48 -6.55 9.64
N GLY A 50 -8.66 -6.30 8.34
CA GLY A 50 -7.55 -6.02 7.42
C GLY A 50 -6.75 -4.78 7.79
N ARG A 51 -7.42 -3.72 8.24
CA ARG A 51 -6.73 -2.51 8.74
C ARG A 51 -5.93 -2.80 10.01
N ALA A 52 -6.53 -3.49 10.97
CA ALA A 52 -5.86 -3.83 12.21
C ALA A 52 -4.64 -4.74 11.98
N GLU A 53 -4.71 -5.68 11.03
CA GLU A 53 -3.59 -6.54 10.70
C GLU A 53 -2.44 -5.77 10.04
N ILE A 54 -2.74 -4.83 9.13
CA ILE A 54 -1.73 -3.94 8.55
C ILE A 54 -1.04 -3.13 9.66
N ASP A 55 -1.79 -2.53 10.56
CA ASP A 55 -1.22 -1.74 11.67
C ASP A 55 -0.30 -2.59 12.56
N GLN A 56 -0.65 -3.87 12.79
CA GLN A 56 0.19 -4.78 13.55
C GLN A 56 1.48 -5.15 12.81
N VAL A 57 1.39 -5.50 11.53
CA VAL A 57 2.54 -5.92 10.71
C VAL A 57 3.48 -4.75 10.50
N VAL A 58 2.97 -3.60 10.07
CA VAL A 58 3.76 -2.40 9.81
C VAL A 58 4.36 -1.87 11.11
N GLY A 59 3.56 -1.72 12.16
CA GLY A 59 4.06 -1.24 13.44
C GLY A 59 5.09 -2.18 14.08
N GLY A 60 4.96 -3.50 13.88
CA GLY A 60 5.96 -4.47 14.30
C GLY A 60 7.27 -4.33 13.53
N PHE A 61 7.15 -4.28 12.20
CA PHE A 61 8.30 -4.13 11.31
C PHE A 61 9.06 -2.82 11.54
N GLU A 62 8.35 -1.69 11.70
CA GLU A 62 8.97 -0.39 12.00
C GLU A 62 9.73 -0.40 13.32
N ARG A 63 9.15 -0.99 14.37
CA ARG A 63 9.82 -1.13 15.67
C ARG A 63 11.11 -1.92 15.56
N ASP A 64 11.09 -3.04 14.83
CA ASP A 64 12.26 -3.89 14.67
C ASP A 64 13.32 -3.23 13.77
N LEU A 65 12.89 -2.59 12.68
CA LEU A 65 13.77 -1.91 11.73
C LEU A 65 14.50 -0.72 12.37
N PHE A 66 13.80 0.05 13.21
CA PHE A 66 14.33 1.23 13.88
C PHE A 66 14.80 0.96 15.31
N ALA A 67 14.85 -0.29 15.75
CA ALA A 67 15.21 -0.66 17.13
C ALA A 67 16.58 -0.13 17.59
N ALA A 68 17.50 0.12 16.65
CA ALA A 68 18.84 0.64 16.91
C ALA A 68 18.95 2.18 16.86
N LEU A 69 17.87 2.88 16.46
CA LEU A 69 17.85 4.33 16.31
C LEU A 69 17.05 4.96 17.44
N ASP A 70 17.65 5.92 18.14
CA ASP A 70 16.91 6.74 19.10
C ASP A 70 16.02 7.78 18.39
N GLU A 71 15.24 8.54 19.15
CA GLU A 71 14.30 9.53 18.59
C GLU A 71 15.01 10.61 17.74
N ALA A 72 16.25 10.97 18.07
CA ALA A 72 17.01 11.97 17.33
C ALA A 72 17.52 11.40 16.00
N ASP A 73 18.03 10.17 16.03
CA ASP A 73 18.46 9.45 14.83
C ASP A 73 17.31 9.20 13.86
N GLN A 74 16.13 8.84 14.38
CA GLN A 74 14.91 8.66 13.56
C GLN A 74 14.47 9.98 12.90
N ALA A 75 14.45 11.07 13.66
CA ALA A 75 14.11 12.39 13.12
C ALA A 75 15.10 12.84 12.03
N GLN A 76 16.40 12.55 12.22
CA GLN A 76 17.42 12.85 11.23
C GLN A 76 17.26 11.99 9.96
N LEU A 77 16.98 10.70 10.11
CA LEU A 77 16.72 9.82 8.97
C LEU A 77 15.49 10.27 8.18
N GLU A 78 14.41 10.66 8.86
CA GLU A 78 13.20 11.17 8.21
C GLU A 78 13.49 12.43 7.36
N ASP A 79 14.25 13.38 7.89
CA ASP A 79 14.64 14.60 7.16
C ASP A 79 15.50 14.28 5.93
N LEU A 80 16.43 13.33 6.05
CA LEU A 80 17.26 12.89 4.92
C LEU A 80 16.42 12.19 3.83
N LEU A 81 15.52 11.27 4.21
CA LEU A 81 14.64 10.58 3.27
C LEU A 81 13.69 11.56 2.57
N ARG A 82 13.16 12.56 3.29
CA ARG A 82 12.32 13.61 2.70
C ARG A 82 13.05 14.43 1.64
N LYS A 83 14.32 14.78 1.88
CA LYS A 83 15.17 15.49 0.90
C LYS A 83 15.43 14.64 -0.36
N VAL A 84 15.69 13.34 -0.19
CA VAL A 84 15.86 12.40 -1.30
C VAL A 84 14.57 12.28 -2.11
N ALA A 85 13.42 12.10 -1.44
CA ALA A 85 12.12 12.01 -2.10
C ALA A 85 11.79 13.27 -2.92
N ALA A 86 12.00 14.46 -2.35
CA ALA A 86 11.78 15.73 -3.05
C ALA A 86 12.68 15.88 -4.30
N THR A 87 13.87 15.28 -4.28
CA THR A 87 14.80 15.27 -5.44
C THR A 87 14.30 14.33 -6.54
N HIS A 88 13.71 13.19 -6.18
CA HIS A 88 13.18 12.21 -7.14
C HIS A 88 11.84 12.65 -7.74
N ASP A 89 10.98 13.31 -6.97
CA ASP A 89 9.68 13.85 -7.44
C ASP A 89 9.89 15.01 -8.43
N SER A 90 11.06 15.67 -8.39
CA SER A 90 11.46 16.69 -9.36
C SER A 90 11.97 16.11 -10.70
N GLY A 91 12.09 14.79 -10.82
CA GLY A 91 12.65 14.09 -11.99
C GLY A 91 11.64 13.32 -12.83
N ASP A 92 10.40 13.14 -12.37
CA ASP A 92 9.35 12.43 -13.12
C ASP A 92 8.51 13.40 -13.95
N CYS A 93 9.15 14.01 -14.95
CA CYS A 93 8.46 14.81 -15.96
C CYS A 93 9.23 14.72 -17.28
N THR A 94 9.07 13.59 -17.96
CA THR A 94 8.82 13.39 -19.41
C THR A 94 9.29 11.99 -19.79
N GLU A 95 8.35 11.06 -19.98
CA GLU A 95 8.54 9.94 -20.91
C GLU A 95 7.65 10.21 -22.14
N ASP A 96 8.27 10.16 -23.31
CA ASP A 96 7.69 10.25 -24.67
C ASP A 96 6.63 9.16 -24.97
#